data_AF-X5QY97-F1
#
_entry.id   AF-X5QY97-F1
#
_cell.length_a   1.000
_cell.length_b   1.000
_cell.length_c   1.000
_cell.angle_alpha   90.00
_cell.angle_beta   90.00
_cell.angle_gamma   90.00
#
_symmetry.space_group_name_H-M   'P 1'
#
loop_
_entity.id
_entity.type
_entity.pdbx_description
1 polymer ?
#
loop_
_entity_poly.entity_id
_entity_poly.type
_entity_poly.pdbx_seq_one_letter_code
_entity_poly.pdbx_strand_id
1 'polypeptide(L)'
;MLRLPEITFPLSIDTIGKALAMGEEFDIHCLNTGCHHSSRLNLVALGQRIGFDHSCLVQDIAPYFFCPKCRAAGRPDKRIGLTCHTLTREHSEWPRERQEWRQRVGRARADPA
;
A
#
# COMPACT_ATOMS: atom_id res chain seq x y z
N MET A 1 16.56 -2.33 -14.70
CA MET A 1 15.92 -0.99 -14.72
C MET A 1 14.41 -1.18 -14.71
N LEU A 2 13.71 -0.45 -13.84
CA LEU A 2 12.25 -0.44 -13.81
C LEU A 2 11.75 0.31 -15.05
N ARG A 3 10.93 -0.34 -15.89
CA ARG A 3 10.20 0.32 -16.97
C ARG A 3 8.75 0.47 -16.52
N LEU A 4 8.26 1.71 -16.50
CA LEU A 4 6.85 1.97 -16.24
C LEU A 4 6.02 1.52 -17.44
N PRO A 5 4.82 0.94 -17.23
CA PRO A 5 3.94 0.56 -18.32
C PRO A 5 3.39 1.79 -19.05
N GLU A 6 2.93 1.57 -20.28
CA GLU A 6 2.16 2.57 -21.02
C GLU A 6 0.79 2.78 -20.35
N ILE A 7 0.38 4.05 -20.25
CA ILE A 7 -0.94 4.43 -19.74
C ILE A 7 -1.91 4.59 -20.91
N THR A 8 -2.92 3.72 -20.95
CA THR A 8 -3.94 3.67 -22.01
C THR A 8 -5.29 4.20 -21.53
N PHE A 9 -6.12 4.69 -22.46
CA PHE A 9 -7.46 5.19 -22.17
C PHE A 9 -8.57 4.31 -22.80
N PRO A 10 -9.72 4.09 -22.12
CA PRO A 10 -10.10 4.63 -20.80
C PRO A 10 -9.18 4.12 -19.67
N LEU A 11 -8.89 5.00 -18.71
CA LEU A 11 -7.90 4.73 -17.66
C LEU A 11 -8.38 3.59 -16.76
N SER A 12 -7.57 2.53 -16.65
CA SER A 12 -7.76 1.43 -15.70
C SER A 12 -6.47 1.23 -14.91
N ILE A 13 -6.52 1.47 -13.58
CA ILE A 13 -5.41 1.21 -12.65
C ILE A 13 -5.64 -0.18 -12.05
N ASP A 14 -5.34 -1.19 -12.87
CA ASP A 14 -5.59 -2.61 -12.56
C ASP A 14 -4.31 -3.39 -12.28
N THR A 15 -3.13 -2.85 -12.56
CA THR A 15 -1.84 -3.52 -12.33
C THR A 15 -0.94 -2.73 -11.40
N ILE A 16 0.00 -3.43 -10.76
CA ILE A 16 1.02 -2.83 -9.88
C ILE A 16 1.84 -1.78 -10.64
N GLY A 17 2.20 -2.07 -11.89
CA GLY A 17 2.95 -1.17 -12.75
C GLY A 17 2.18 0.11 -13.04
N LYS A 18 0.88 0.02 -13.36
CA LYS A 18 0.05 1.20 -13.63
C LYS A 18 -0.19 2.02 -12.37
N ALA A 19 -0.44 1.37 -11.22
CA ALA A 19 -0.55 2.06 -9.94
C ALA A 19 0.73 2.86 -9.63
N LEU A 20 1.89 2.24 -9.83
CA LEU A 20 3.18 2.91 -9.65
C LEU A 20 3.40 4.06 -10.64
N ALA A 21 3.06 3.86 -11.92
CA ALA A 21 3.21 4.89 -12.96
C ALA A 21 2.30 6.11 -12.74
N MET A 22 1.11 5.89 -12.18
CA MET A 22 0.17 6.94 -11.79
C MET A 22 0.53 7.61 -10.45
N GLY A 23 1.58 7.13 -9.77
CA GLY A 23 2.01 7.66 -8.47
C GLY A 23 1.11 7.27 -7.30
N GLU A 24 0.27 6.25 -7.46
CA GLU A 24 -0.64 5.79 -6.40
C GLU A 24 0.14 5.18 -5.22
N GLU A 25 -0.37 5.40 -4.02
CA GLU A 25 0.23 4.89 -2.79
C GLU A 25 -0.76 4.01 -2.05
N PHE A 26 -0.35 2.79 -1.66
CA PHE A 26 -1.26 1.85 -1.02
C PHE A 26 -0.87 1.66 0.45
N ASP A 27 -1.84 1.74 1.36
CA ASP A 27 -1.71 1.30 2.74
C ASP A 27 -2.43 -0.06 2.90
N ILE A 28 -1.72 -1.04 3.46
CA ILE A 28 -2.26 -2.36 3.81
C ILE A 28 -2.60 -2.39 5.31
N HIS A 29 -3.77 -2.92 5.66
CA HIS A 29 -4.22 -2.96 7.05
C HIS A 29 -4.92 -4.27 7.41
N CYS A 30 -4.76 -4.69 8.66
CA CYS A 30 -5.44 -5.85 9.20
C CYS A 30 -6.89 -5.50 9.55
N LEU A 31 -7.84 -6.29 9.04
CA LEU A 31 -9.28 -6.15 9.27
C LEU A 31 -9.78 -6.92 10.49
N ASN A 32 -8.88 -7.53 11.25
CA ASN A 32 -9.27 -8.11 12.53
C ASN A 32 -9.62 -7.03 13.54
N THR A 33 -10.81 -7.15 14.12
CA THR A 33 -11.28 -6.28 15.21
C THR A 33 -10.23 -6.19 16.31
N GLY A 34 -9.88 -4.95 16.69
CA GLY A 34 -8.90 -4.64 17.74
C GLY A 34 -7.43 -4.80 17.35
N CYS A 35 -7.07 -5.18 16.11
CA CYS A 35 -5.66 -5.28 15.72
C CYS A 35 -5.06 -3.91 15.34
N HIS A 36 -5.75 -3.16 14.49
CA HIS A 36 -5.36 -1.84 13.96
C HIS A 36 -3.94 -1.76 13.37
N HIS A 37 -3.35 -2.91 13.01
CA HIS A 37 -2.04 -2.92 12.38
C HIS A 37 -2.15 -2.55 10.92
N SER A 38 -1.44 -1.51 10.52
CA SER A 38 -1.28 -1.10 9.13
C SER A 38 0.18 -0.85 8.79
N SER A 39 0.48 -0.90 7.50
CA SER A 39 1.76 -0.54 6.93
C SER A 39 1.54 0.04 5.54
N ARG A 40 2.46 0.89 5.10
CA ARG A 40 2.53 1.26 3.68
C ARG A 40 3.04 0.09 2.87
N LEU A 41 2.47 -0.12 1.69
CA LEU A 41 2.89 -1.14 0.73
C LEU A 41 3.97 -0.57 -0.20
N ASN A 42 5.11 -1.26 -0.27
CA ASN A 42 6.16 -0.94 -1.23
C ASN A 42 5.82 -1.59 -2.60
N LEU A 43 5.18 -0.84 -3.48
CA LEU A 43 4.76 -1.31 -4.82
C LEU A 43 5.94 -1.73 -5.71
N VAL A 44 7.11 -1.08 -5.58
CA VAL A 44 8.32 -1.46 -6.33
C VAL A 44 8.79 -2.84 -5.91
N ALA A 45 8.91 -3.08 -4.60
CA ALA A 45 9.34 -4.38 -4.07
C ALA A 45 8.30 -5.47 -4.34
N LEU A 46 7.01 -5.14 -4.30
CA LEU A 46 5.95 -6.08 -4.65
C LEU A 46 6.02 -6.46 -6.13
N GLY A 47 6.11 -5.47 -7.03
CA GLY A 47 6.21 -5.72 -8.47
C GLY A 47 7.48 -6.51 -8.85
N GLN A 48 8.60 -6.29 -8.17
CA GLN A 48 9.80 -7.12 -8.33
C GLN A 48 9.59 -8.58 -7.89
N ARG A 49 8.70 -8.83 -6.93
CA ARG A 49 8.42 -10.15 -6.38
C ARG A 49 7.39 -10.95 -7.19
N ILE A 50 6.32 -10.31 -7.64
CA ILE A 50 5.16 -10.98 -8.28
C ILE A 50 4.85 -10.50 -9.71
N GLY A 51 5.61 -9.54 -10.23
CA GLY A 51 5.45 -8.96 -11.56
C GLY A 51 4.72 -7.61 -11.54
N PHE A 52 5.11 -6.70 -12.44
CA PHE A 52 4.46 -5.38 -12.58
C PHE A 52 3.12 -5.46 -13.31
N ASP A 53 2.91 -6.47 -14.15
CA ASP A 53 1.63 -6.72 -14.83
C ASP A 53 0.62 -7.45 -13.93
N HIS A 54 1.03 -7.85 -12.72
CA HIS A 54 0.13 -8.48 -11.77
C HIS A 54 -0.95 -7.50 -11.32
N SER A 55 -2.17 -8.02 -11.10
CA SER A 55 -3.30 -7.24 -10.60
C SER A 55 -2.96 -6.52 -9.29
N CYS A 56 -3.35 -5.26 -9.17
CA CYS A 56 -3.21 -4.48 -7.95
C CYS A 56 -4.46 -4.48 -7.05
N LEU A 57 -5.48 -5.27 -7.38
CA LEU A 57 -6.70 -5.34 -6.60
C LEU A 57 -6.50 -6.15 -5.30
N VAL A 58 -7.28 -5.83 -4.26
CA VAL A 58 -7.09 -6.40 -2.92
C VAL A 58 -7.21 -7.92 -2.92
N GLN A 59 -8.14 -8.49 -3.68
CA GLN A 59 -8.32 -9.94 -3.79
C GLN A 59 -7.08 -10.65 -4.37
N ASP A 60 -6.35 -9.99 -5.25
CA ASP A 60 -5.20 -10.56 -5.95
C ASP A 60 -3.89 -10.33 -5.19
N ILE A 61 -3.80 -9.21 -4.46
CA ILE A 61 -2.64 -8.90 -3.60
C ILE A 61 -2.72 -9.66 -2.27
N ALA A 62 -3.93 -9.86 -1.71
CA ALA A 62 -4.08 -10.35 -0.35
C ALA A 62 -3.40 -11.70 -0.03
N PRO A 63 -3.37 -12.68 -0.94
CA PRO A 63 -2.69 -13.95 -0.71
C PRO A 63 -1.22 -13.81 -0.29
N TYR A 64 -0.53 -12.76 -0.75
CA TYR A 64 0.90 -12.54 -0.50
C TYR A 64 1.23 -11.95 0.88
N PHE A 65 0.22 -11.49 1.62
CA PHE A 65 0.41 -10.79 2.90
C PHE A 65 -0.21 -11.55 4.07
N PHE A 66 0.25 -11.25 5.27
CA PHE A 66 -0.37 -11.71 6.52
C PHE A 66 -0.09 -10.68 7.61
N CYS A 67 -0.95 -10.63 8.63
CA CYS A 67 -0.73 -9.77 9.79
C CYS A 67 0.21 -10.47 10.80
N PRO A 68 1.44 -9.96 11.04
CA PRO A 68 2.38 -10.58 11.97
C PRO A 68 1.86 -10.59 13.41
N LYS A 69 1.14 -9.54 13.84
CA LYS A 69 0.54 -9.47 15.18
C LYS A 69 -0.54 -10.54 15.39
N CYS A 70 -1.41 -10.73 14.41
CA CYS A 70 -2.47 -11.74 14.52
C CYS A 70 -1.92 -13.16 14.42
N ARG A 71 -0.92 -13.39 13.57
CA ARG A 71 -0.21 -14.68 13.51
C ARG A 71 0.42 -15.04 14.85
N ALA A 72 1.15 -14.10 15.46
CA ALA A 72 1.75 -14.31 16.78
C ALA A 72 0.72 -14.58 17.88
N ALA A 73 -0.48 -14.00 17.77
CA ALA A 73 -1.59 -14.20 18.70
C ALA A 73 -2.49 -15.41 18.36
N GLY A 74 -2.15 -16.24 17.37
CA GLY A 74 -2.98 -17.39 16.96
C GLY A 74 -4.34 -17.04 16.34
N ARG A 75 -4.52 -15.80 15.85
CA ARG A 75 -5.75 -15.32 15.21
C ARG A 75 -5.66 -15.48 13.68
N PRO A 76 -6.80 -15.53 12.95
CA PRO A 76 -6.79 -15.51 11.48
C PRO A 76 -6.00 -14.31 10.95
N ASP A 77 -4.94 -14.49 10.19
CA ASP A 77 -3.97 -13.44 9.84
C ASP A 77 -4.10 -12.93 8.40
N LYS A 78 -5.01 -13.50 7.62
CA LYS A 78 -5.26 -13.17 6.21
C LYS A 78 -6.41 -12.18 5.99
N ARG A 79 -7.06 -11.69 7.05
CA ARG A 79 -8.08 -10.64 6.95
C ARG A 79 -7.40 -9.29 6.73
N ILE A 80 -7.23 -8.91 5.48
CA ILE A 80 -6.52 -7.69 5.11
C ILE A 80 -7.35 -6.82 4.16
N GLY A 81 -7.15 -5.51 4.28
CA GLY A 81 -7.71 -4.49 3.41
C GLY A 81 -6.59 -3.64 2.84
N LEU A 82 -6.91 -2.95 1.74
CA LEU A 82 -6.06 -1.95 1.11
C LEU A 82 -6.81 -0.62 1.06
N THR A 83 -6.07 0.45 1.27
CA THR A 83 -6.53 1.82 1.00
C THR A 83 -5.61 2.40 -0.06
N CYS A 84 -6.19 2.80 -1.18
CA CYS A 84 -5.49 3.54 -2.22
C CYS A 84 -5.50 5.03 -1.85
N HIS A 85 -4.35 5.66 -1.94
CA HIS A 85 -4.17 7.08 -1.74
C HIS A 85 -3.67 7.69 -3.03
N THR A 86 -4.51 8.53 -3.63
CA THR A 86 -4.08 9.40 -4.71
C THR A 86 -3.00 10.33 -4.18
N LEU A 87 -1.97 10.54 -4.98
CA LEU A 87 -0.91 11.47 -4.64
C LEU A 87 -1.46 12.90 -4.63
N THR A 88 -1.74 13.42 -3.44
CA THR A 88 -2.21 14.81 -3.25
C THR A 88 -1.06 15.80 -3.03
N ARG A 89 0.18 15.31 -2.97
CA ARG A 89 1.39 16.15 -2.88
C ARG A 89 2.00 16.31 -4.26
N GLU A 90 2.69 17.43 -4.47
CA GLU A 90 3.43 17.72 -5.70
C GLU A 90 4.40 16.57 -6.08
N HIS A 91 4.93 15.86 -5.07
CA HIS A 91 5.84 14.74 -5.24
C HIS A 91 5.51 13.58 -4.28
N SER A 92 5.75 12.35 -4.74
CA SER A 92 5.69 11.14 -3.90
C SER A 92 6.82 11.18 -2.88
N GLU A 93 6.47 11.38 -1.61
CA GLU A 93 7.44 11.24 -0.53
C GLU A 93 7.94 9.80 -0.49
N TRP A 94 9.26 9.65 -0.44
CA TRP A 94 9.88 8.34 -0.32
C TRP A 94 9.27 7.62 0.89
N PRO A 95 8.84 6.34 0.78
CA PRO A 95 8.10 5.65 1.84
C PRO A 95 8.75 5.73 3.21
N ARG A 96 10.09 5.76 3.24
CA ARG A 96 10.89 5.89 4.46
C ARG A 96 10.78 7.27 5.10
N GLU A 97 10.90 8.37 4.34
CA GLU A 97 10.88 9.72 4.91
C GLU A 97 9.52 10.07 5.52
N ARG A 98 8.42 9.68 4.87
CA ARG A 98 7.08 9.85 5.45
C ARG A 98 6.87 8.96 6.67
N GLN A 99 7.39 7.74 6.65
CA GLN A 99 7.29 6.83 7.80
C GLN A 99 8.13 7.34 8.98
N GLU A 100 9.33 7.84 8.73
CA GLU A 100 10.21 8.52 9.69
C GLU A 100 9.54 9.80 10.23
N TRP A 101 8.90 10.60 9.37
CA TRP A 101 8.11 11.75 9.78
C TRP A 101 6.95 11.33 10.70
N ARG A 102 6.14 10.32 10.30
CA ARG A 102 5.04 9.79 11.13
C ARG A 102 5.52 9.20 12.46
N GLN A 103 6.69 8.54 12.47
CA GLN A 103 7.31 8.04 13.70
C GLN A 103 7.77 9.19 14.59
N ARG A 104 8.31 10.26 14.00
CA ARG A 104 8.77 11.46 14.70
C ARG A 104 7.62 12.29 15.28
N VAL A 105 6.53 12.48 14.53
CA VAL A 105 5.41 13.36 14.94
C VAL A 105 4.26 12.62 15.61
N GLY A 106 4.24 11.28 15.59
CA GLY A 106 3.11 10.46 16.01
C GLY A 106 1.91 10.56 15.05
N ARG A 107 0.73 10.06 15.45
CA ARG A 107 -0.52 10.46 14.79
C ARG A 107 -0.72 11.94 15.09
N ALA A 108 -0.45 12.82 14.13
CA ALA A 108 -0.85 14.21 14.25
C ALA A 108 -2.32 14.27 14.65
N ARG A 109 -2.64 15.01 15.72
CA ARG A 109 -4.00 15.52 15.90
C ARG A 109 -4.30 16.33 14.63
N ALA A 110 -5.46 16.10 14.02
CA ALA A 110 -5.92 16.92 12.92
C ALA A 110 -5.72 18.39 13.29
N ASP A 111 -5.11 19.18 12.40
CA ASP A 111 -5.02 20.61 12.58
C ASP A 111 -6.43 21.15 12.85
N PRO A 112 -6.66 21.91 13.94
CA PRO A 112 -7.92 22.59 14.09
C PRO A 112 -8.03 23.62 12.96
N ALA A 113 -9.19 23.60 12.31
CA ALA A 113 -9.58 24.49 11.21
C ALA A 113 -9.42 25.97 11.54
#